data_AF-A0A354ZDH4-F1
#
_entry.id   AF-A0A354ZDH4-F1
#
_cell.length_a   1.000
_cell.length_b   1.000
_cell.length_c   1.000
_cell.angle_alpha   90.00
_cell.angle_beta   90.00
_cell.angle_gamma   90.00
#
_symmetry.space_group_name_H-M   'P 1'
#
loop_
_entity.id
_entity.type
_entity.pdbx_description
1 polymer ?
#
loop_
_entity_poly.entity_id
_entity_poly.type
_entity_poly.pdbx_seq_one_letter_code
_entity_poly.pdbx_strand_id
1 'polypeptide(L)' 'MADKSARLPDNVKGKWYVDASCTGCGLCTSTAPDIFALNN' A
#
# COMPACT_ATOMS: atom_id res chain seq x y z
N MET A 1 2.23 -1.84 11.84
CA MET A 1 3.28 -1.04 11.17
C MET A 1 3.74 -1.84 9.98
N ALA A 2 3.95 -1.21 8.82
CA ALA A 2 4.30 -1.92 7.59
C ALA A 2 5.70 -2.55 7.69
N ASP A 3 5.80 -3.83 7.31
CA ASP A 3 7.08 -4.55 7.20
C ASP A 3 7.60 -4.46 5.77
N LYS A 4 8.82 -3.91 5.61
CA LYS A 4 9.50 -3.78 4.32
C LYS A 4 9.73 -5.13 3.65
N SER A 5 9.90 -6.18 4.45
CA SER A 5 10.14 -7.55 3.99
C SER A 5 8.88 -8.18 3.40
N ALA A 6 7.70 -7.71 3.80
CA ALA A 6 6.40 -8.18 3.33
C ALA A 6 5.79 -7.28 2.23
N ARG A 7 6.61 -6.46 1.55
CA ARG A 7 6.18 -5.60 0.45
C ARG A 7 5.56 -6.44 -0.68
N LEU A 8 4.34 -6.08 -1.09
CA LEU A 8 3.65 -6.76 -2.19
C LEU A 8 4.38 -6.55 -3.53
N PRO A 9 4.36 -7.55 -4.43
CA PRO A 9 5.03 -7.46 -5.73
C PRO A 9 4.39 -6.42 -6.67
N ASP A 10 3.10 -6.11 -6.50
CA ASP A 10 2.37 -5.11 -7.29
C ASP A 10 2.77 -3.66 -6.97
N ASN A 11 3.55 -3.43 -5.92
CA ASN A 11 3.99 -2.08 -5.60
C ASN A 11 4.95 -1.54 -6.66
N VAL A 12 4.63 -0.36 -7.19
CA VAL A 12 5.54 0.39 -8.05
C VAL A 12 6.83 0.75 -7.32
N LYS A 13 7.94 0.91 -8.06
CA LYS A 13 9.21 1.35 -7.48
C LYS A 13 9.04 2.73 -6.85
N GLY A 14 9.39 2.85 -5.57
CA GLY A 14 9.19 4.08 -4.82
C GLY A 14 9.43 3.92 -3.33
N LYS A 15 9.38 5.06 -2.62
CA LYS A 15 9.54 5.16 -1.16
C LYS A 15 8.33 4.59 -0.41
N TRP A 16 7.15 4.72 -1.01
CA TRP A 16 5.89 4.22 -0.46
C TRP A 16 5.61 2.80 -0.97
N TYR A 17 5.00 1.99 -0.12
CA TYR A 17 4.66 0.61 -0.43
C TYR A 17 3.54 0.14 0.51
N VAL A 18 2.83 -0.89 0.05
CA VAL A 18 1.84 -1.64 0.81
C VAL A 18 2.40 -3.03 1.09
N ASP A 19 2.34 -3.46 2.33
CA ASP A 19 2.77 -4.79 2.73
C ASP A 19 1.58 -5.78 2.84
N ALA A 20 1.87 -7.06 2.96
CA ALA A 20 0.88 -8.14 3.01
C ALA A 20 -0.07 -8.09 4.22
N SER A 21 0.21 -7.29 5.26
CA SER A 21 -0.70 -7.07 6.40
C SER A 21 -1.81 -6.05 6.13
N CYS A 22 -1.83 -5.42 4.95
CA CYS A 22 -2.88 -4.48 4.57
C CYS A 22 -4.26 -5.16 4.50
N THR A 23 -5.24 -4.63 5.24
CA THR A 23 -6.62 -5.13 5.28
C THR A 23 -7.56 -4.42 4.29
N GLY A 24 -7.05 -3.46 3.53
CA GLY A 24 -7.86 -2.72 2.56
C GLY A 24 -8.87 -1.76 3.18
N CYS A 25 -8.62 -1.22 4.38
CA CYS A 25 -9.56 -0.33 5.08
C CYS A 25 -9.85 1.03 4.38
N GLY A 26 -9.16 1.34 3.27
CA GLY A 26 -9.39 2.55 2.47
C GLY A 26 -8.83 3.86 3.05
N LEU A 27 -8.24 3.85 4.26
CA LEU A 27 -7.72 5.08 4.87
C LEU A 27 -6.57 5.69 4.05
N CYS A 28 -5.65 4.87 3.56
CA CYS A 28 -4.49 5.32 2.79
C CYS A 28 -4.91 5.92 1.43
N THR A 29 -5.87 5.30 0.74
CA THR A 29 -6.39 5.80 -0.54
C THR A 29 -7.25 7.06 -0.36
N SER A 30 -7.94 7.22 0.76
CA SER A 30 -8.68 8.46 1.06
C SER A 30 -7.76 9.62 1.45
N THR A 31 -6.64 9.35 2.11
CA THR A 31 -5.71 10.38 2.58
C THR A 31 -4.74 10.81 1.48
N ALA A 32 -4.30 9.86 0.66
CA ALA A 32 -3.33 10.07 -0.41
C ALA A 32 -3.73 9.26 -1.67
N PRO A 33 -4.82 9.68 -2.36
CA PRO A 33 -5.33 8.99 -3.55
C PRO A 33 -4.33 8.97 -4.71
N ASP A 34 -3.41 9.94 -4.76
CA ASP A 34 -2.39 10.03 -5.81
C ASP A 34 -1.22 9.04 -5.61
N ILE A 35 -1.11 8.44 -4.41
CA ILE A 35 0.02 7.56 -4.04
C ILE A 35 -0.45 6.12 -3.85
N PHE A 36 -1.63 5.90 -3.29
CA PHE A 36 -2.16 4.57 -2.99
C PHE A 36 -3.43 4.30 -3.77
N ALA A 37 -3.51 3.09 -4.31
CA ALA A 37 -4.71 2.53 -4.92
C ALA A 37 -5.00 1.15 -4.32
N LEU A 38 -6.28 0.81 -4.20
CA LEU A 38 -6.72 -0.56 -3.88
C LEU A 38 -6.91 -1.31 -5.19
N ASN A 39 -6.26 -2.48 -5.30
CA ASN A 39 -6.62 -3.44 -6.34
C ASN A 39 -7.91 -4.15 -5.89
N ASN A 40 -8.87 -4.21 -6.80
CA ASN A 40 -10.18 -4.81 -6.57
C ASN A 40 -10.21 -6.26 -7.06
#